data_AF-A0A936ZYV0-F1
#
_entry.id   AF-A0A936ZYV0-F1
#
_cell.length_a   1.000
_cell.length_b   1.000
_cell.length_c   1.000
_cell.angle_alpha   90.00
_cell.angle_beta   90.00
_cell.angle_gamma   90.00
#
_symmetry.space_group_name_H-M   'P 1'
#
loop_
_entity.id
_entity.type
_entity.pdbx_description
1 polymer ?
#
loop_
_entity_poly.entity_id
_entity_poly.type
_entity_poly.pdbx_seq_one_letter_code
_entity_poly.pdbx_strand_id
1 'polypeptide(L)'
;MKRKGFGLEIKLEEGSKIGTIQLSDETAKYLNEISGEKTYVDYLKEFLVEEENFEKVDKAVMQCMEDALPKDIKENCKHCKGETKDEGYKACTKYYLQMKATFSMAAEEFVNIVLSHKHIYDNKYELQRLTINFFNCLNFVKGRGIMFVDLEKLSRYALDANFKSLSQVFRDSRILKSLEIINNSLNSLGDQEIENKVLQKEDENYIELQKEFFEKKQEVYEKKLLIEKEKSNLNQISEKVKKTKQPKNKNFSQKQIAIAYFIKGIVITSDNYLEILRKHSSTKSEKILQKRINKPNELTRLSENKTADSKHLKDLEEAKRLLSSMKDKKAVNDLEAIISTFKSNYHSYY
;
A
#
# COMPACT_ATOMS: atom_id res chain seq x y z
N MET A 1 14.36 -33.46 -14.25
CA MET A 1 12.94 -33.42 -14.70
C MET A 1 12.90 -33.21 -16.20
N LYS A 2 11.95 -33.85 -16.90
CA LYS A 2 11.71 -33.57 -18.32
C LYS A 2 10.99 -32.22 -18.42
N ARG A 3 11.49 -31.30 -19.27
CA ARG A 3 10.82 -30.01 -19.54
C ARG A 3 9.41 -30.29 -20.05
N LYS A 4 8.39 -29.68 -19.43
CA LYS A 4 7.01 -29.73 -19.92
C LYS A 4 6.83 -28.61 -20.94
N GLY A 5 6.87 -28.99 -22.22
CA GLY A 5 6.60 -28.09 -23.33
C GLY A 5 5.18 -28.26 -23.83
N PHE A 6 4.53 -27.16 -24.21
CA PHE A 6 3.25 -27.18 -24.92
C PHE A 6 3.42 -26.62 -26.33
N GLY A 7 2.91 -27.33 -27.34
CA GLY A 7 2.92 -26.89 -28.72
C GLY A 7 1.99 -27.71 -29.58
N LEU A 8 1.55 -27.13 -30.70
CA LEU A 8 0.68 -27.77 -31.68
C LEU A 8 1.46 -28.22 -32.90
N GLU A 9 1.10 -29.40 -33.39
CA GLU A 9 1.60 -29.95 -34.66
C GLU A 9 0.40 -30.34 -35.52
N ILE A 10 0.28 -29.72 -36.70
CA ILE A 10 -0.78 -30.04 -37.65
C ILE A 10 -0.37 -31.27 -38.45
N LYS A 11 -1.13 -32.37 -38.29
CA LYS A 11 -0.95 -33.61 -39.06
C LYS A 11 -1.62 -33.50 -40.43
N LEU A 12 -1.01 -32.70 -41.30
CA LEU A 12 -1.40 -32.55 -42.71
C LEU A 12 -0.23 -33.01 -43.59
N GLU A 13 -0.51 -33.76 -44.68
CA GLU A 13 0.53 -34.18 -45.62
C GLU A 13 1.20 -32.97 -46.29
N GLU A 14 2.51 -33.06 -46.55
CA GLU A 14 3.26 -31.99 -47.20
C GLU A 14 2.71 -31.66 -48.59
N GLY A 15 2.56 -30.37 -48.88
CA GLY A 15 1.99 -29.90 -50.15
C GLY A 15 0.47 -29.99 -50.25
N SER A 16 -0.23 -30.46 -49.20
CA SER A 16 -1.69 -30.41 -49.14
C SER A 16 -2.19 -28.97 -49.27
N LYS A 17 -3.28 -28.80 -50.03
CA LYS A 17 -3.94 -27.50 -50.16
C LYS A 17 -4.63 -27.14 -48.85
N ILE A 18 -4.32 -25.96 -48.32
CA ILE A 18 -5.04 -25.37 -47.19
C ILE A 18 -6.10 -24.44 -47.76
N GLY A 19 -7.37 -24.76 -47.52
CA GLY A 19 -8.50 -23.92 -47.89
C GLY A 19 -8.80 -22.90 -46.80
N THR A 20 -9.14 -21.68 -47.22
CA THR A 20 -9.70 -20.65 -46.32
C THR A 20 -11.21 -20.63 -46.50
N ILE A 21 -11.95 -20.74 -45.41
CA ILE A 21 -13.39 -20.56 -45.40
C ILE A 21 -13.67 -19.12 -45.03
N GLN A 22 -14.35 -18.39 -45.92
CA GLN A 22 -14.82 -17.04 -45.62
C GLN A 22 -16.05 -17.16 -44.71
N LEU A 23 -15.98 -16.56 -43.53
CA LEU A 23 -17.13 -16.48 -42.64
C LEU A 23 -18.16 -15.50 -43.22
N SER A 24 -19.45 -15.74 -42.96
CA SER A 24 -20.46 -14.73 -43.26
C SER A 24 -20.27 -13.49 -42.39
N ASP A 25 -20.66 -12.32 -42.88
CA ASP A 25 -20.58 -11.06 -42.12
C ASP A 25 -21.29 -11.15 -40.77
N GLU A 26 -22.43 -11.86 -40.73
CA GLU A 26 -23.19 -12.13 -39.51
C GLU A 26 -22.37 -12.97 -38.51
N THR A 27 -21.71 -14.03 -38.97
CA THR A 27 -20.87 -14.88 -38.11
C THR A 27 -19.64 -14.12 -37.63
N ALA A 28 -18.99 -13.35 -38.51
CA ALA A 28 -17.84 -12.53 -38.16
C ALA A 28 -18.21 -11.47 -37.11
N LYS A 29 -19.36 -10.81 -37.27
CA LYS A 29 -19.87 -9.83 -36.31
C LYS A 29 -20.20 -10.49 -34.96
N TYR A 30 -20.89 -11.62 -34.96
CA TYR A 30 -21.19 -12.38 -33.75
C TYR A 30 -19.92 -12.79 -32.99
N LEU A 31 -18.91 -13.32 -33.70
CA LEU A 31 -17.64 -13.69 -33.07
C LEU A 31 -16.90 -12.49 -32.49
N ASN A 32 -16.90 -11.35 -33.19
CA ASN A 32 -16.31 -10.11 -32.70
C ASN A 32 -17.03 -9.56 -31.46
N GLU A 33 -18.36 -9.71 -31.39
CA GLU A 33 -19.15 -9.32 -30.22
C GLU A 33 -18.83 -10.18 -28.98
N ILE A 34 -18.49 -11.47 -29.17
CA ILE A 34 -18.16 -12.39 -28.07
C ILE A 34 -16.70 -12.24 -27.62
N SER A 35 -15.77 -11.99 -28.53
CA SER A 35 -14.33 -11.91 -28.23
C SER A 35 -13.94 -10.70 -27.36
N GLY A 36 -14.89 -9.78 -27.09
CA GLY A 36 -14.65 -8.56 -26.33
C GLY A 36 -13.92 -7.48 -27.14
N GLU A 37 -13.77 -6.29 -26.54
CA GLU A 37 -13.14 -5.14 -27.21
C GLU A 37 -11.61 -5.26 -27.33
N LYS A 38 -10.95 -6.05 -26.47
CA LYS A 38 -9.50 -6.22 -26.44
C LYS A 38 -9.11 -7.68 -26.64
N THR A 39 -8.23 -7.91 -27.62
CA THR A 39 -7.60 -9.20 -27.89
C THR A 39 -6.33 -9.38 -27.05
N TYR A 40 -5.76 -10.58 -27.04
CA TYR A 40 -4.45 -10.80 -26.41
C TYR A 40 -3.36 -9.92 -27.01
N VAL A 41 -3.45 -9.53 -28.29
CA VAL A 41 -2.50 -8.63 -28.94
C VAL A 41 -2.56 -7.24 -28.32
N ASP A 42 -3.77 -6.74 -28.08
CA ASP A 42 -3.97 -5.42 -27.46
C ASP A 42 -3.40 -5.39 -26.04
N TYR A 43 -3.60 -6.47 -25.29
CA TYR A 43 -3.00 -6.62 -23.95
C TYR A 43 -1.48 -6.72 -24.01
N LEU A 44 -0.91 -7.52 -24.92
CA LEU A 44 0.55 -7.64 -25.04
C LEU A 44 1.21 -6.30 -25.41
N LYS A 45 0.58 -5.50 -26.29
CA LYS A 45 1.01 -4.13 -26.59
C LYS A 45 1.00 -3.26 -25.33
N GLU A 46 -0.08 -3.31 -24.57
CA GLU A 46 -0.23 -2.56 -23.32
C GLU A 46 0.81 -2.97 -22.28
N PHE A 47 1.05 -4.27 -22.11
CA PHE A 47 1.95 -4.82 -21.10
C PHE A 47 3.42 -4.49 -21.40
N LEU A 48 3.77 -4.29 -22.66
CA LEU A 48 5.10 -3.85 -23.09
C LEU A 48 5.31 -2.33 -22.97
N VAL A 49 4.31 -1.59 -22.47
CA VAL A 49 4.28 -0.14 -22.21
C VAL A 49 4.28 0.73 -23.47
N GLU A 50 5.00 0.34 -24.51
CA GLU A 50 5.09 1.08 -25.78
C GLU A 50 4.83 0.14 -26.96
N GLU A 51 4.03 0.59 -27.93
CA GLU A 51 3.67 -0.18 -29.12
C GLU A 51 4.92 -0.56 -29.95
N GLU A 52 5.93 0.31 -30.02
CA GLU A 52 7.20 0.01 -30.69
C GLU A 52 7.92 -1.22 -30.10
N ASN A 53 7.76 -1.48 -28.80
CA ASN A 53 8.38 -2.63 -28.16
C ASN A 53 7.66 -3.91 -28.58
N PHE A 54 6.34 -3.86 -28.76
CA PHE A 54 5.60 -4.98 -29.33
C PHE A 54 6.02 -5.25 -30.78
N GLU A 55 6.14 -4.22 -31.62
CA GLU A 55 6.58 -4.39 -33.02
C GLU A 55 7.98 -5.03 -33.13
N LYS A 56 8.92 -4.63 -32.27
CA LYS A 56 10.26 -5.23 -32.21
C LYS A 56 10.20 -6.72 -31.88
N VAL A 57 9.37 -7.08 -30.91
CA VAL A 57 9.23 -8.47 -30.46
C VAL A 57 8.47 -9.30 -31.49
N ASP A 58 7.38 -8.79 -32.06
CA ASP A 58 6.61 -9.45 -33.12
C ASP A 58 7.50 -9.76 -34.33
N LYS A 59 8.32 -8.79 -34.76
CA LYS A 59 9.31 -9.00 -35.81
C LYS A 59 10.34 -10.08 -35.46
N ALA A 60 10.82 -10.11 -34.20
CA ALA A 60 11.75 -11.13 -33.75
C ALA A 60 11.10 -12.53 -33.72
N VAL A 61 9.84 -12.62 -33.28
CA VAL A 61 9.06 -13.86 -33.28
C VAL A 61 8.85 -14.36 -34.71
N MET A 62 8.48 -13.47 -35.64
CA MET A 62 8.31 -13.80 -37.06
C MET A 62 9.62 -14.29 -37.69
N GLN A 63 10.75 -13.66 -37.38
CA GLN A 63 12.06 -14.14 -37.82
C GLN A 63 12.38 -15.54 -37.26
N CYS A 64 12.07 -15.79 -35.98
CA CYS A 64 12.28 -17.10 -35.38
C CYS A 64 11.38 -18.18 -36.01
N MET A 65 10.14 -17.83 -36.38
CA MET A 65 9.25 -18.72 -37.13
C MET A 65 9.82 -19.04 -38.52
N GLU A 66 10.36 -18.04 -39.22
CA GLU A 66 11.03 -18.24 -40.51
C GLU A 66 12.24 -19.17 -40.39
N ASP A 67 13.09 -18.94 -39.39
CA ASP A 67 14.30 -19.75 -39.13
C ASP A 67 13.96 -21.18 -38.69
N ALA A 68 12.76 -21.39 -38.16
CA ALA A 68 12.27 -22.71 -37.76
C ALA A 68 11.87 -23.58 -38.95
N LEU A 69 11.55 -22.99 -40.11
CA LEU A 69 11.02 -23.73 -41.26
C LEU A 69 12.00 -24.80 -41.78
N PRO A 70 11.48 -25.91 -42.34
CA PRO A 70 12.30 -26.84 -43.13
C PRO A 70 13.00 -26.13 -44.29
N LYS A 71 14.28 -26.45 -44.53
CA LYS A 71 15.10 -25.79 -45.56
C LYS A 71 14.51 -25.94 -46.97
N ASP A 72 13.95 -27.10 -47.25
CA ASP A 72 13.52 -27.48 -48.61
C ASP A 72 12.07 -27.02 -48.89
N ILE A 73 11.47 -26.24 -48.00
CA ILE A 73 10.05 -25.86 -48.11
C ILE A 73 9.77 -24.98 -49.33
N LYS A 74 10.69 -24.07 -49.67
CA LYS A 74 10.58 -23.24 -50.88
C LYS A 74 10.73 -24.07 -52.14
N GLU A 75 11.66 -25.02 -52.12
CA GLU A 75 11.95 -25.94 -53.23
C GLU A 75 10.84 -26.96 -53.46
N ASN A 76 9.94 -27.18 -52.50
CA ASN A 76 8.81 -28.10 -52.64
C ASN A 76 7.44 -27.39 -52.76
N CYS A 77 7.44 -26.05 -52.77
CA CYS A 77 6.21 -25.26 -52.80
C CYS A 77 5.80 -24.91 -54.24
N LYS A 78 4.67 -25.47 -54.70
CA LYS A 78 4.10 -25.20 -56.04
C LYS A 78 3.85 -23.71 -56.28
N HIS A 79 3.41 -22.99 -55.25
CA HIS A 79 3.18 -21.55 -55.34
C HIS A 79 4.51 -20.77 -55.50
N CYS A 80 5.54 -21.09 -54.72
CA CYS A 80 6.85 -20.44 -54.82
C CYS A 80 7.57 -20.74 -56.14
N LYS A 81 7.29 -21.88 -56.76
CA LYS A 81 7.78 -22.24 -58.10
C LYS A 81 7.03 -21.56 -59.25
N GLY A 82 5.92 -20.87 -58.97
CA GLY A 82 5.06 -20.29 -60.00
C GLY A 82 4.20 -21.30 -60.76
N GLU A 83 4.12 -22.55 -60.29
CA GLU A 83 3.25 -23.58 -60.89
C GLU A 83 1.76 -23.27 -60.67
N THR A 84 1.44 -22.46 -59.67
CA THR A 84 0.08 -21.99 -59.38
C THR A 84 0.08 -20.60 -58.75
N LYS A 85 -0.96 -19.82 -59.01
CA LYS A 85 -1.23 -18.54 -58.33
C LYS A 85 -2.06 -18.70 -57.05
N ASP A 86 -2.61 -19.90 -56.81
CA ASP A 86 -3.44 -20.20 -55.64
C ASP A 86 -2.57 -20.24 -54.39
N GLU A 87 -2.84 -19.35 -53.43
CA GLU A 87 -2.09 -19.23 -52.17
C GLU A 87 -2.28 -20.43 -51.24
N GLY A 88 -3.33 -21.23 -51.42
CA GLY A 88 -3.57 -22.44 -50.64
C GLY A 88 -2.49 -23.51 -50.83
N TYR A 89 -1.66 -23.39 -51.87
CA TYR A 89 -0.49 -24.24 -52.11
C TYR A 89 0.83 -23.69 -51.54
N LYS A 90 0.80 -22.60 -50.76
CA LYS A 90 1.99 -22.15 -50.02
C LYS A 90 2.32 -23.18 -48.94
N ALA A 91 3.37 -23.99 -49.17
CA ALA A 91 3.77 -25.07 -48.26
C ALA A 91 4.11 -24.56 -46.85
N CYS A 92 4.64 -23.34 -46.72
CA CYS A 92 4.95 -22.72 -45.43
C CYS A 92 3.71 -22.39 -44.58
N THR A 93 2.51 -22.27 -45.19
CA THR A 93 1.28 -21.89 -44.49
C THR A 93 0.95 -22.84 -43.34
N LYS A 94 1.10 -24.15 -43.52
CA LYS A 94 0.91 -25.17 -42.47
C LYS A 94 1.74 -24.86 -41.22
N TYR A 95 3.02 -24.56 -41.41
CA TYR A 95 3.98 -24.32 -40.33
C TYR A 95 3.71 -23.00 -39.61
N TYR A 96 3.39 -21.94 -40.36
CA TYR A 96 2.97 -20.69 -39.73
C TYR A 96 1.67 -20.85 -38.96
N LEU A 97 0.69 -21.59 -39.47
CA LEU A 97 -0.57 -21.83 -38.76
C LEU A 97 -0.35 -22.56 -37.43
N GLN A 98 0.44 -23.64 -37.41
CA GLN A 98 0.66 -24.37 -36.15
C GLN A 98 1.46 -23.56 -35.12
N MET A 99 2.47 -22.79 -35.56
CA MET A 99 3.22 -21.91 -34.67
C MET A 99 2.33 -20.76 -34.17
N LYS A 100 1.56 -20.10 -35.05
CA LYS A 100 0.62 -19.04 -34.65
C LYS A 100 -0.46 -19.55 -33.71
N ALA A 101 -1.01 -20.74 -33.93
CA ALA A 101 -1.99 -21.34 -33.03
C ALA A 101 -1.39 -21.62 -31.64
N THR A 102 -0.15 -22.13 -31.59
CA THR A 102 0.57 -22.30 -30.32
C THR A 102 0.78 -20.95 -29.62
N PHE A 103 1.18 -19.92 -30.37
CA PHE A 103 1.40 -18.58 -29.83
C PHE A 103 0.12 -17.97 -29.29
N SER A 104 -0.99 -18.00 -30.05
CA SER A 104 -2.25 -17.40 -29.64
C SER A 104 -2.79 -18.05 -28.37
N MET A 105 -2.80 -19.38 -28.29
CA MET A 105 -3.24 -20.09 -27.08
C MET A 105 -2.38 -19.72 -25.86
N ALA A 106 -1.05 -19.70 -26.02
CA ALA A 106 -0.17 -19.35 -24.92
C ALA A 106 -0.27 -17.87 -24.50
N ALA A 107 -0.48 -16.97 -25.46
CA ALA A 107 -0.65 -15.54 -25.22
C ALA A 107 -1.98 -15.25 -24.51
N GLU A 108 -3.08 -15.89 -24.93
CA GLU A 108 -4.38 -15.78 -24.27
C GLU A 108 -4.31 -16.24 -22.81
N GLU A 109 -3.72 -17.42 -22.56
CA GLU A 109 -3.56 -17.92 -21.19
C GLU A 109 -2.61 -17.04 -20.37
N PHE A 110 -1.54 -16.52 -20.97
CA PHE A 110 -0.66 -15.57 -20.30
C PHE A 110 -1.40 -14.29 -19.88
N VAL A 111 -2.23 -13.73 -20.76
CA VAL A 111 -3.08 -12.57 -20.46
C VAL A 111 -4.05 -12.90 -19.33
N ASN A 112 -4.71 -14.06 -19.38
CA ASN A 112 -5.61 -14.50 -18.31
C ASN A 112 -4.91 -14.61 -16.95
N ILE A 113 -3.68 -15.15 -16.93
CA ILE A 113 -2.84 -15.20 -15.72
C ILE A 113 -2.60 -13.79 -15.17
N VAL A 114 -2.18 -12.85 -16.02
CA VAL A 114 -1.91 -11.46 -15.60
C VAL A 114 -3.17 -10.79 -15.08
N LEU A 115 -4.29 -10.88 -15.80
CA LEU A 115 -5.55 -10.24 -15.44
C LEU A 115 -6.17 -10.82 -14.16
N SER A 116 -5.98 -12.12 -13.91
CA SER A 116 -6.40 -12.77 -12.66
C SER A 116 -5.57 -12.32 -11.45
N HIS A 117 -4.38 -11.74 -11.68
CA HIS A 117 -3.48 -11.26 -10.64
C HIS A 117 -3.30 -9.74 -10.76
N LYS A 118 -4.36 -9.00 -10.41
CA LYS A 118 -4.44 -7.54 -10.58
C LYS A 118 -3.23 -6.76 -10.05
N HIS A 119 -2.63 -7.19 -8.95
CA HIS A 119 -1.44 -6.54 -8.38
C HIS A 119 -0.18 -6.67 -9.26
N ILE A 120 -0.11 -7.67 -10.15
CA ILE A 120 0.92 -7.73 -11.19
C ILE A 120 0.62 -6.70 -12.26
N TYR A 121 -0.63 -6.65 -12.73
CA TYR A 121 -1.07 -5.70 -13.75
C TYR A 121 -0.88 -4.23 -13.30
N ASP A 122 -1.19 -3.91 -12.05
CA ASP A 122 -1.02 -2.57 -11.48
C ASP A 122 0.47 -2.17 -11.32
N ASN A 123 1.38 -3.15 -11.31
CA ASN A 123 2.83 -2.94 -11.24
C ASN A 123 3.47 -2.96 -12.63
N LYS A 124 3.47 -1.80 -13.31
CA LYS A 124 3.99 -1.65 -14.68
C LYS A 124 5.39 -2.24 -14.91
N TYR A 125 6.29 -2.11 -13.93
CA TYR A 125 7.66 -2.62 -14.05
C TYR A 125 7.70 -4.15 -14.05
N GLU A 126 7.02 -4.80 -13.10
CA GLU A 126 6.96 -6.26 -13.05
C GLU A 126 6.12 -6.84 -14.21
N LEU A 127 5.05 -6.14 -14.62
CA LEU A 127 4.24 -6.51 -15.79
C LEU A 127 5.08 -6.56 -17.08
N GLN A 128 5.86 -5.49 -17.35
CA GLN A 128 6.72 -5.44 -18.52
C GLN A 128 7.79 -6.52 -18.47
N ARG A 129 8.45 -6.72 -17.31
CA ARG A 129 9.47 -7.77 -17.16
C ARG A 129 8.88 -9.17 -17.34
N LEU A 130 7.71 -9.44 -16.78
CA LEU A 130 7.02 -10.72 -16.93
C LEU A 130 6.64 -10.96 -18.41
N THR A 131 6.19 -9.93 -19.12
CA THR A 131 5.83 -10.02 -20.54
C THR A 131 7.03 -10.32 -21.43
N ILE A 132 8.17 -9.67 -21.18
CA ILE A 132 9.44 -10.02 -21.86
C ILE A 132 9.82 -11.48 -21.58
N ASN A 133 9.66 -11.91 -20.33
CA ASN A 133 9.94 -13.29 -19.93
C ASN A 133 9.00 -14.31 -20.60
N PHE A 134 7.74 -13.96 -20.85
CA PHE A 134 6.82 -14.79 -21.64
C PHE A 134 7.38 -15.06 -23.04
N PHE A 135 7.85 -14.03 -23.76
CA PHE A 135 8.49 -14.22 -25.07
C PHE A 135 9.77 -15.06 -24.97
N ASN A 136 10.55 -14.93 -23.89
CA ASN A 136 11.73 -15.76 -23.62
C ASN A 136 11.41 -17.23 -23.26
N CYS A 137 10.13 -17.60 -23.14
CA CYS A 137 9.68 -18.98 -22.97
C CYS A 137 9.30 -19.65 -24.30
N LEU A 138 9.23 -18.89 -25.40
CA LEU A 138 9.01 -19.44 -26.74
C LEU A 138 10.29 -20.14 -27.22
N ASN A 139 10.13 -21.37 -27.66
CA ASN A 139 11.21 -22.17 -28.24
C ASN A 139 10.82 -22.62 -29.63
N PHE A 140 11.75 -22.46 -30.58
CA PHE A 140 11.56 -22.76 -31.98
C PHE A 140 12.45 -23.93 -32.39
N VAL A 141 11.85 -24.97 -32.97
CA VAL A 141 12.57 -26.17 -33.38
C VAL A 141 13.03 -26.02 -34.83
N LYS A 142 14.31 -25.69 -35.00
CA LYS A 142 14.95 -25.49 -36.30
C LYS A 142 14.70 -26.66 -37.26
N GLY A 143 14.26 -26.33 -38.48
CA GLY A 143 14.00 -27.29 -39.55
C GLY A 143 12.70 -28.10 -39.41
N ARG A 144 11.92 -27.88 -38.35
CA ARG A 144 10.63 -28.59 -38.13
C ARG A 144 9.42 -27.67 -38.23
N GLY A 145 9.64 -26.35 -38.22
CA GLY A 145 8.60 -25.32 -38.21
C GLY A 145 7.64 -25.46 -37.03
N ILE A 146 8.14 -25.96 -35.89
CA ILE A 146 7.37 -26.17 -34.65
C ILE A 146 7.83 -25.13 -33.63
N MET A 147 6.86 -24.55 -32.92
CA MET A 147 7.10 -23.73 -31.74
C MET A 147 6.51 -24.46 -30.53
N PHE A 148 7.20 -24.40 -29.39
CA PHE A 148 6.65 -24.82 -28.11
C PHE A 148 6.94 -23.78 -27.03
N VAL A 149 6.10 -23.76 -26.01
CA VAL A 149 6.25 -22.88 -24.85
C VAL A 149 6.78 -23.69 -23.68
N ASP A 150 7.85 -23.20 -23.04
CA ASP A 150 8.38 -23.77 -21.81
C ASP A 150 7.48 -23.37 -20.63
N LEU A 151 6.53 -24.24 -20.29
CA LEU A 151 5.51 -23.94 -19.27
C LEU A 151 6.12 -23.85 -17.87
N GLU A 152 7.08 -24.71 -17.55
CA GLU A 152 7.76 -24.68 -16.25
C GLU A 152 8.47 -23.33 -16.06
N LYS A 153 9.18 -22.86 -17.10
CA LYS A 153 9.88 -21.57 -17.07
C LYS A 153 8.88 -20.41 -16.94
N LEU A 154 7.78 -20.44 -17.69
CA LEU A 154 6.73 -19.41 -17.62
C LEU A 154 6.09 -19.36 -16.23
N SER A 155 5.74 -20.51 -15.66
CA SER A 155 5.14 -20.60 -14.32
C SER A 155 6.09 -20.06 -13.24
N ARG A 156 7.39 -20.35 -13.33
CA ARG A 156 8.39 -19.77 -12.40
C ARG A 156 8.51 -18.26 -12.52
N TYR A 157 8.46 -17.71 -13.74
CA TYR A 157 8.48 -16.27 -13.94
C TYR A 157 7.21 -15.58 -13.43
N ALA A 158 6.04 -16.18 -13.68
CA ALA A 158 4.77 -15.68 -13.15
C ALA A 158 4.79 -15.69 -11.62
N LEU A 159 5.30 -16.76 -11.00
CA LEU A 159 5.41 -16.87 -9.55
C LEU A 159 6.36 -15.83 -8.95
N ASP A 160 7.53 -15.60 -9.55
CA ASP A 160 8.48 -14.56 -9.12
C ASP A 160 7.88 -13.15 -9.22
N ALA A 161 7.22 -12.82 -10.34
CA ALA A 161 6.53 -11.55 -10.52
C ALA A 161 5.41 -11.37 -9.47
N ASN A 162 4.65 -12.44 -9.21
CA ASN A 162 3.62 -12.47 -8.17
C ASN A 162 4.20 -12.14 -6.78
N PHE A 163 5.29 -12.80 -6.38
CA PHE A 163 5.97 -12.54 -5.10
C PHE A 163 6.50 -11.11 -4.97
N LYS A 164 7.05 -10.55 -6.05
CA LYS A 164 7.56 -9.18 -6.07
C LYS A 164 6.43 -8.16 -5.94
N SER A 165 5.34 -8.34 -6.69
CA SER A 165 4.18 -7.47 -6.62
C SER A 165 3.47 -7.58 -5.26
N LEU A 166 3.28 -8.78 -4.70
CA LEU A 166 2.74 -8.96 -3.35
C LEU A 166 3.61 -8.31 -2.27
N SER A 167 4.93 -8.38 -2.43
CA SER A 167 5.85 -7.71 -1.50
C SER A 167 5.66 -6.19 -1.47
N GLN A 168 5.28 -5.57 -2.60
CA GLN A 168 4.94 -4.16 -2.67
C GLN A 168 3.58 -3.88 -2.02
N VAL A 169 2.56 -4.70 -2.32
CA VAL A 169 1.24 -4.60 -1.67
C VAL A 169 1.36 -4.67 -0.14
N PHE A 170 2.16 -5.59 0.38
CA PHE A 170 2.39 -5.68 1.82
C PHE A 170 3.14 -4.46 2.37
N ARG A 171 4.06 -3.86 1.60
CA ARG A 171 4.81 -2.68 2.04
C ARG A 171 3.89 -1.48 2.25
N ASP A 172 2.89 -1.35 1.37
CA ASP A 172 1.96 -0.22 1.35
C ASP A 172 0.75 -0.45 2.27
N SER A 173 0.61 -1.67 2.81
CA SER A 173 -0.48 -2.09 3.69
C SER A 173 -0.15 -1.89 5.18
N ARG A 174 -1.19 -1.82 6.01
CA ARG A 174 -1.05 -1.86 7.48
C ARG A 174 -0.50 -3.21 7.91
N ILE A 175 0.42 -3.20 8.88
CA ILE A 175 1.12 -4.42 9.36
C ILE A 175 0.17 -5.55 9.73
N LEU A 176 -0.86 -5.26 10.52
CA LEU A 176 -1.84 -6.28 10.94
C LEU A 176 -2.60 -6.88 9.77
N LYS A 177 -2.98 -6.06 8.78
CA LYS A 177 -3.67 -6.54 7.57
C LYS A 177 -2.75 -7.41 6.71
N SER A 178 -1.47 -7.04 6.61
CA SER A 178 -0.48 -7.89 5.93
C SER A 178 -0.30 -9.24 6.63
N LEU A 179 -0.19 -9.25 7.98
CA LEU A 179 -0.09 -10.49 8.74
C LEU A 179 -1.33 -11.38 8.59
N GLU A 180 -2.52 -10.79 8.60
CA GLU A 180 -3.78 -11.50 8.35
C GLU A 180 -3.77 -12.20 6.98
N ILE A 181 -3.41 -11.46 5.91
CA ILE A 181 -3.32 -12.03 4.56
C ILE A 181 -2.27 -13.15 4.49
N ILE A 182 -1.08 -12.93 5.08
CA ILE A 182 0.01 -13.91 5.11
C ILE A 182 -0.44 -15.20 5.81
N ASN A 183 -1.04 -15.09 6.99
CA ASN A 183 -1.49 -16.26 7.76
C ASN A 183 -2.60 -17.02 7.03
N ASN A 184 -3.57 -16.30 6.45
CA ASN A 184 -4.63 -16.93 5.67
C ASN A 184 -4.07 -17.66 4.44
N SER A 185 -3.06 -17.07 3.79
CA SER A 185 -2.38 -17.69 2.64
C SER A 185 -1.62 -18.95 3.05
N LEU A 186 -0.90 -18.93 4.18
CA LEU A 186 -0.19 -20.11 4.71
C LEU A 186 -1.15 -21.25 5.06
N ASN A 187 -2.29 -20.92 5.69
CA ASN A 187 -3.32 -21.92 6.00
C ASN A 187 -3.88 -22.54 4.71
N SER A 188 -4.26 -21.71 3.74
CA SER A 188 -4.77 -22.19 2.44
C SER A 188 -3.76 -23.06 1.69
N LEU A 189 -2.47 -22.70 1.72
CA LEU A 189 -1.40 -23.52 1.12
C LEU A 189 -1.19 -24.83 1.90
N GLY A 190 -1.42 -24.82 3.21
CA GLY A 190 -1.48 -26.03 4.04
C GLY A 190 -2.56 -26.99 3.58
N ASP A 191 -3.78 -26.48 3.42
CA ASP A 191 -4.94 -27.26 2.95
C ASP A 191 -4.69 -27.82 1.54
N GLN A 192 -4.17 -27.00 0.63
CA GLN A 192 -3.87 -27.41 -0.74
C GLN A 192 -2.75 -28.47 -0.79
N GLU A 193 -1.73 -28.39 0.05
CA GLU A 193 -0.68 -29.41 0.13
C GLU A 193 -1.25 -30.76 0.58
N ILE A 194 -2.13 -30.75 1.58
CA ILE A 194 -2.82 -31.96 2.06
C ILE A 194 -3.68 -32.53 0.93
N GLU A 195 -4.47 -31.69 0.26
CA GLU A 195 -5.30 -32.11 -0.87
C GLU A 195 -4.45 -32.76 -1.98
N ASN A 196 -3.34 -32.15 -2.35
CA ASN A 196 -2.43 -32.70 -3.36
C ASN A 196 -1.86 -34.06 -2.95
N LYS A 197 -1.48 -34.23 -1.68
CA LYS A 197 -1.00 -35.51 -1.15
C LYS A 197 -2.10 -36.57 -1.16
N VAL A 198 -3.32 -36.23 -0.77
CA VAL A 198 -4.48 -37.14 -0.74
C VAL A 198 -4.85 -37.59 -2.16
N LEU A 199 -4.89 -36.65 -3.10
CA LEU A 199 -5.29 -36.90 -4.48
C LEU A 199 -4.13 -37.33 -5.39
N GLN A 200 -2.92 -37.49 -4.84
CA GLN A 200 -1.69 -37.81 -5.58
C GLN A 200 -1.45 -36.85 -6.78
N LYS A 201 -1.79 -35.56 -6.59
CA LYS A 201 -1.51 -34.52 -7.58
C LYS A 201 -0.02 -34.17 -7.50
N GLU A 202 0.69 -34.27 -8.62
CA GLU A 202 2.06 -33.76 -8.71
C GLU A 202 2.06 -32.24 -8.57
N ASP A 203 2.78 -31.72 -7.57
CA ASP A 203 3.15 -30.31 -7.48
C ASP A 203 4.64 -30.17 -7.82
N GLU A 204 4.99 -29.30 -8.76
CA GLU A 204 6.38 -29.09 -9.21
C GLU A 204 7.16 -28.18 -8.24
N ASN A 205 6.94 -28.38 -6.95
CA ASN A 205 7.48 -27.59 -5.85
C ASN A 205 6.91 -26.16 -5.75
N TYR A 206 5.77 -25.86 -6.38
CA TYR A 206 5.22 -24.51 -6.35
C TYR A 206 4.60 -24.16 -5.00
N ILE A 207 3.99 -25.11 -4.30
CA ILE A 207 3.42 -24.88 -2.96
C ILE A 207 4.54 -24.59 -1.96
N GLU A 208 5.64 -25.35 -2.01
CA GLU A 208 6.78 -25.16 -1.10
C GLU A 208 7.39 -23.76 -1.29
N LEU A 209 7.63 -23.34 -2.54
CA LEU A 209 8.15 -22.00 -2.84
C LEU A 209 7.22 -20.89 -2.33
N GLN A 210 5.91 -21.08 -2.42
CA GLN A 210 4.93 -20.13 -1.90
C GLN A 210 4.95 -20.09 -0.37
N LYS A 211 5.00 -21.24 0.30
CA LYS A 211 5.11 -21.30 1.76
C LYS A 211 6.37 -20.60 2.25
N GLU A 212 7.53 -20.93 1.67
CA GLU A 212 8.79 -20.27 2.00
C GLU A 212 8.71 -18.74 1.86
N PHE A 213 8.07 -18.26 0.78
CA PHE A 213 7.88 -16.83 0.59
C PHE A 213 7.04 -16.23 1.72
N PHE A 214 5.88 -16.81 2.02
CA PHE A 214 4.96 -16.28 3.03
C PHE A 214 5.52 -16.38 4.46
N GLU A 215 6.20 -17.47 4.81
CA GLU A 215 6.88 -17.64 6.11
C GLU A 215 7.94 -16.55 6.32
N LYS A 216 8.82 -16.32 5.32
CA LYS A 216 9.82 -15.25 5.37
C LYS A 216 9.15 -13.87 5.52
N LYS A 217 7.98 -13.64 4.90
CA LYS A 217 7.22 -12.40 5.08
C LYS A 217 6.59 -12.31 6.46
N GLN A 218 6.05 -13.39 6.99
CA GLN A 218 5.47 -13.47 8.33
C GLN A 218 6.49 -12.98 9.37
N GLU A 219 7.69 -13.56 9.38
CA GLU A 219 8.76 -13.19 10.31
C GLU A 219 9.09 -11.68 10.26
N VAL A 220 9.18 -11.12 9.04
CA VAL A 220 9.49 -9.70 8.85
C VAL A 220 8.39 -8.83 9.45
N TYR A 221 7.12 -9.17 9.23
CA TYR A 221 6.00 -8.36 9.68
C TYR A 221 5.70 -8.53 11.17
N GLU A 222 5.95 -9.70 11.75
CA GLU A 222 5.91 -9.90 13.20
C GLU A 222 6.97 -9.04 13.91
N LYS A 223 8.20 -9.02 13.40
CA LYS A 223 9.27 -8.15 13.91
C LYS A 223 8.88 -6.67 13.80
N LYS A 224 8.31 -6.24 12.67
CA LYS A 224 7.81 -4.85 12.53
C LYS A 224 6.72 -4.53 13.54
N LEU A 225 5.79 -5.46 13.80
CA LEU A 225 4.72 -5.28 14.78
C LEU A 225 5.27 -5.13 16.21
N LEU A 226 6.27 -5.93 16.57
CA LEU A 226 6.96 -5.82 17.87
C LEU A 226 7.61 -4.43 18.03
N ILE A 227 8.34 -3.97 17.02
CA ILE A 227 8.97 -2.64 17.02
C ILE A 227 7.90 -1.53 17.15
N GLU A 228 6.75 -1.66 16.48
CA GLU A 228 5.67 -0.67 16.58
C GLU A 228 5.04 -0.65 17.99
N LYS A 229 4.84 -1.84 18.59
CA LYS A 229 4.38 -1.96 19.98
C LYS A 229 5.37 -1.35 20.97
N GLU A 230 6.66 -1.61 20.81
CA GLU A 230 7.72 -1.03 21.65
C GLU A 230 7.78 0.49 21.51
N LYS A 231 7.71 1.03 20.28
CA LYS A 231 7.64 2.48 20.04
C LYS A 231 6.40 3.10 20.66
N SER A 232 5.24 2.45 20.54
CA SER A 232 4.00 2.91 21.17
C SER A 232 4.12 2.93 22.70
N ASN A 233 4.69 1.88 23.29
CA ASN A 233 4.95 1.82 24.73
C ASN A 233 5.95 2.91 25.17
N LEU A 234 7.05 3.13 24.43
CA LEU A 234 8.01 4.21 24.69
C LEU A 234 7.35 5.59 24.58
N ASN A 235 6.47 5.80 23.60
CA ASN A 235 5.72 7.04 23.46
C ASN A 235 4.75 7.24 24.63
N GLN A 236 4.01 6.20 25.05
CA GLN A 236 3.16 6.25 26.23
C GLN A 236 3.95 6.48 27.51
N ILE A 237 5.14 5.89 27.65
CA ILE A 237 6.06 6.16 28.76
C ILE A 237 6.53 7.61 28.68
N SER A 238 6.89 8.13 27.51
CA SER A 238 7.31 9.53 27.32
C SER A 238 6.19 10.53 27.61
N GLU A 239 4.93 10.20 27.30
CA GLU A 239 3.76 11.00 27.62
C GLU A 239 3.39 10.92 29.10
N LYS A 240 3.50 9.73 29.71
CA LYS A 240 3.38 9.55 31.15
C LYS A 240 4.49 10.29 31.89
N VAL A 241 5.74 10.26 31.40
CA VAL A 241 6.90 11.00 31.93
C VAL A 241 6.75 12.50 31.69
N LYS A 242 6.12 12.97 30.59
CA LYS A 242 5.72 14.38 30.42
C LYS A 242 4.62 14.78 31.42
N LYS A 243 3.74 13.86 31.81
CA LYS A 243 2.74 14.07 32.88
C LYS A 243 3.29 13.88 34.30
N THR A 244 4.45 13.22 34.47
CA THR A 244 5.16 13.02 35.75
C THR A 244 6.52 13.72 35.81
N LYS A 245 6.73 14.77 35.01
CA LYS A 245 7.72 15.78 35.36
C LYS A 245 7.15 16.58 36.54
N GLN A 246 7.90 16.52 37.65
CA GLN A 246 7.94 17.49 38.73
C GLN A 246 7.55 18.92 38.27
N PRO A 247 6.93 19.71 39.17
CA PRO A 247 6.20 20.92 38.84
C PRO A 247 7.04 21.78 37.91
N LYS A 248 6.47 22.15 36.75
CA LYS A 248 6.85 23.42 36.12
C LYS A 248 7.05 24.40 37.27
N ASN A 249 8.19 25.08 37.33
CA ASN A 249 8.27 26.36 38.03
C ASN A 249 7.10 27.19 37.47
N LYS A 250 5.93 27.09 38.11
CA LYS A 250 4.73 27.78 37.70
C LYS A 250 5.01 29.19 38.16
N ASN A 251 5.53 29.96 37.22
CA ASN A 251 5.87 31.35 37.44
C ASN A 251 4.55 32.13 37.44
N PHE A 252 3.87 32.14 38.59
CA PHE A 252 2.61 32.85 38.73
C PHE A 252 2.89 34.35 38.69
N SER A 253 1.97 35.10 38.09
CA SER A 253 2.03 36.55 38.09
C SER A 253 1.86 37.07 39.52
N GLN A 254 2.43 38.25 39.81
CA GLN A 254 2.27 38.85 41.15
C GLN A 254 0.80 39.07 41.53
N LYS A 255 -0.08 39.30 40.54
CA LYS A 255 -1.53 39.45 40.77
C LYS A 255 -2.17 38.12 41.16
N GLN A 256 -1.80 37.02 40.49
CA GLN A 256 -2.29 35.66 40.82
C GLN A 256 -1.86 35.24 42.23
N ILE A 257 -0.62 35.58 42.62
CA ILE A 257 -0.10 35.33 43.97
C ILE A 257 -0.86 36.18 45.00
N ALA A 258 -1.08 37.46 44.72
CA ALA A 258 -1.84 38.34 45.60
C ALA A 258 -3.28 37.84 45.84
N ILE A 259 -3.95 37.37 44.78
CA ILE A 259 -5.29 36.77 44.88
C ILE A 259 -5.25 35.52 45.77
N ALA A 260 -4.34 34.58 45.50
CA ALA A 260 -4.28 33.33 46.26
C ALA A 260 -4.01 33.56 47.76
N TYR A 261 -3.06 34.44 48.10
CA TYR A 261 -2.71 34.73 49.49
C TYR A 261 -3.80 35.53 50.21
N PHE A 262 -4.53 36.40 49.50
CA PHE A 262 -5.72 37.06 50.04
C PHE A 262 -6.80 36.06 50.44
N ILE A 263 -7.15 35.11 49.55
CA ILE A 263 -8.15 34.07 49.85
C ILE A 263 -7.70 33.16 51.00
N LYS A 264 -6.40 32.90 51.10
CA LYS A 264 -5.82 32.13 52.20
C LYS A 264 -5.80 32.89 53.55
N GLY A 265 -6.13 34.18 53.55
CA GLY A 265 -6.08 35.04 54.74
C GLY A 265 -4.65 35.39 55.19
N ILE A 266 -3.66 35.25 54.31
CA ILE A 266 -2.26 35.62 54.60
C ILE A 266 -1.97 36.99 53.98
N VAL A 267 -1.75 37.99 54.83
CA VAL A 267 -1.40 39.34 54.39
C VAL A 267 0.04 39.38 53.87
N ILE A 268 0.24 39.91 52.66
CA ILE A 268 1.57 40.11 52.08
C ILE A 268 2.17 41.42 52.63
N THR A 269 3.22 41.31 53.46
CA THR A 269 3.93 42.42 54.11
C THR A 269 5.34 42.59 53.54
N SER A 270 6.01 43.69 53.90
CA SER A 270 7.42 43.91 53.55
C SER A 270 8.34 42.81 54.09
N ASP A 271 7.93 42.13 55.17
CA ASP A 271 8.73 41.10 55.82
C ASP A 271 8.60 39.72 55.15
N ASN A 272 7.46 39.42 54.51
CA ASN A 272 7.17 38.08 53.96
C ASN A 272 7.12 38.01 52.43
N TYR A 273 7.05 39.14 51.71
CA TYR A 273 6.80 39.12 50.26
C TYR A 273 7.91 38.42 49.46
N LEU A 274 9.17 38.54 49.87
CA LEU A 274 10.29 37.86 49.17
C LEU A 274 10.20 36.34 49.30
N GLU A 275 9.80 35.84 50.46
CA GLU A 275 9.62 34.41 50.68
C GLU A 275 8.45 33.88 49.84
N ILE A 276 7.34 34.61 49.82
CA ILE A 276 6.15 34.29 49.02
C ILE A 276 6.48 34.29 47.52
N LEU A 277 7.21 35.31 47.04
CA LEU A 277 7.62 35.39 45.64
C LEU A 277 8.57 34.25 45.28
N ARG A 278 9.60 33.94 46.10
CA ARG A 278 10.52 32.84 45.83
C ARG A 278 9.83 31.48 45.69
N LYS A 279 8.70 31.28 46.40
CA LYS A 279 7.91 30.04 46.33
C LYS A 279 7.10 29.90 45.04
N HIS A 280 6.73 31.00 44.38
CA HIS A 280 5.69 30.98 43.34
C HIS A 280 6.01 31.82 42.07
N SER A 281 7.11 32.57 42.06
CA SER A 281 7.50 33.44 40.95
C SER A 281 9.02 33.54 40.81
N SER A 282 9.51 33.79 39.60
CA SER A 282 10.89 34.17 39.34
C SER A 282 11.14 35.68 39.53
N THR A 283 10.07 36.47 39.70
CA THR A 283 10.17 37.93 39.87
C THR A 283 10.45 38.29 41.33
N LYS A 284 11.35 39.24 41.58
CA LYS A 284 11.69 39.75 42.92
C LYS A 284 11.22 41.20 43.15
N SER A 285 10.26 41.66 42.36
CA SER A 285 9.83 43.07 42.40
C SER A 285 8.83 43.32 43.54
N GLU A 286 9.07 44.40 44.30
CA GLU A 286 8.20 44.93 45.35
C GLU A 286 6.81 45.38 44.86
N LYS A 287 6.58 45.40 43.54
CA LYS A 287 5.27 45.72 42.94
C LYS A 287 4.12 44.83 43.43
N ILE A 288 4.41 43.67 44.02
CA ILE A 288 3.38 42.85 44.68
C ILE A 288 2.75 43.55 45.90
N LEU A 289 3.52 44.37 46.62
CA LEU A 289 3.05 45.16 47.77
C LEU A 289 2.07 46.26 47.34
N GLN A 290 2.17 46.73 46.08
CA GLN A 290 1.25 47.70 45.48
C GLN A 290 -0.01 47.05 44.90
N LYS A 291 -0.05 45.72 44.76
CA LYS A 291 -1.15 44.95 44.17
C LYS A 291 -1.96 44.18 45.22
N ARG A 292 -1.94 44.66 46.47
CA ARG A 292 -2.69 44.07 47.57
C ARG A 292 -4.18 44.18 47.30
N ILE A 293 -4.88 43.08 47.54
CA ILE A 293 -6.34 43.04 47.54
C ILE A 293 -6.76 43.25 48.98
N ASN A 294 -7.58 44.26 49.22
CA ASN A 294 -8.00 44.61 50.58
C ASN A 294 -9.43 44.18 50.87
N LYS A 295 -10.27 44.05 49.84
CA LYS A 295 -11.70 43.73 49.97
C LYS A 295 -12.11 42.63 48.99
N PRO A 296 -12.98 41.69 49.40
CA PRO A 296 -13.51 40.65 48.50
C PRO A 296 -14.17 41.21 47.23
N ASN A 297 -14.83 42.37 47.33
CA ASN A 297 -15.49 43.02 46.19
C ASN A 297 -14.52 43.42 45.07
N GLU A 298 -13.22 43.59 45.35
CA GLU A 298 -12.20 43.86 44.31
C GLU A 298 -11.99 42.66 43.37
N LEU A 299 -12.40 41.46 43.79
CA LEU A 299 -12.30 40.25 42.99
C LEU A 299 -13.52 40.00 42.10
N THR A 300 -14.69 40.52 42.48
CA THR A 300 -15.97 40.31 41.79
C THR A 300 -16.45 41.50 40.96
N ARG A 301 -15.82 42.69 41.12
CA ARG A 301 -16.16 43.92 40.40
C ARG A 301 -15.60 43.94 38.97
N LEU A 302 -16.42 44.34 38.00
CA LEU A 302 -16.01 44.61 36.63
C LEU A 302 -15.36 45.98 36.49
N SER A 303 -14.39 46.08 35.58
CA SER A 303 -13.70 47.33 35.24
C SER A 303 -14.36 48.09 34.08
N GLU A 304 -15.46 47.55 33.53
CA GLU A 304 -16.17 48.07 32.35
C GLU A 304 -15.29 48.05 31.07
N ASN A 305 -14.15 47.36 31.13
CA ASN A 305 -13.32 47.05 29.97
C ASN A 305 -13.21 45.53 29.75
N LYS A 306 -13.81 45.03 28.66
CA LYS A 306 -13.89 43.60 28.32
C LYS A 306 -12.54 42.90 28.31
N THR A 307 -11.50 43.58 27.82
CA THR A 307 -10.13 43.03 27.75
C THR A 307 -9.51 42.93 29.15
N ALA A 308 -9.69 43.95 29.99
CA ALA A 308 -9.20 43.94 31.37
C ALA A 308 -9.94 42.91 32.23
N ASP A 309 -11.26 42.77 32.05
CA ASP A 309 -12.09 41.81 32.77
C ASP A 309 -11.83 40.37 32.33
N SER A 310 -11.61 40.14 31.02
CA SER A 310 -11.12 38.84 30.51
C SER A 310 -9.77 38.45 31.11
N LYS A 311 -8.87 39.42 31.28
CA LYS A 311 -7.57 39.20 31.90
C LYS A 311 -7.70 38.91 33.39
N HIS A 312 -8.57 39.63 34.09
CA HIS A 312 -8.85 39.39 35.52
C HIS A 312 -9.45 38.00 35.75
N LEU A 313 -10.38 37.56 34.90
CA LEU A 313 -10.92 36.20 34.96
C LEU A 313 -9.83 35.13 34.83
N LYS A 314 -8.90 35.30 33.87
CA LYS A 314 -7.74 34.41 33.73
C LYS A 314 -6.84 34.43 34.97
N ASP A 315 -6.64 35.59 35.59
CA ASP A 315 -5.85 35.71 36.83
C ASP A 315 -6.54 34.99 38.01
N LEU A 316 -7.87 35.04 38.12
CA LEU A 316 -8.63 34.28 39.13
C LEU A 316 -8.49 32.76 38.92
N GLU A 317 -8.63 32.28 37.68
CA GLU A 317 -8.50 30.85 37.35
C GLU A 317 -7.08 30.31 37.61
N GLU A 318 -6.05 31.10 37.31
CA GLU A 318 -4.66 30.73 37.64
C GLU A 318 -4.37 30.79 39.15
N ALA A 319 -4.96 31.73 39.89
CA ALA A 319 -4.88 31.75 41.35
C ALA A 319 -5.55 30.50 41.97
N LYS A 320 -6.66 30.01 41.41
CA LYS A 320 -7.29 28.74 41.81
C LYS A 320 -6.35 27.55 41.58
N ARG A 321 -5.61 27.55 40.47
CA ARG A 321 -4.58 26.53 40.18
C ARG A 321 -3.41 26.60 41.17
N LEU A 322 -3.02 27.79 41.62
CA LEU A 322 -2.01 27.98 42.67
C LEU A 322 -2.50 27.39 44.00
N LEU A 323 -3.72 27.73 44.45
CA LEU A 323 -4.31 27.19 45.68
C LEU A 323 -4.47 25.66 45.65
N SER A 324 -4.85 25.12 44.49
CA SER A 324 -4.94 23.66 44.27
C SER A 324 -3.56 22.99 44.42
N SER A 325 -2.48 23.64 43.96
CA SER A 325 -1.12 23.13 44.14
C SER A 325 -0.62 23.21 45.59
N MET A 326 -1.15 24.15 46.38
CA MET A 326 -0.90 24.25 47.82
C MET A 326 -1.72 23.24 48.65
N LYS A 327 -2.61 22.46 48.00
CA LYS A 327 -3.52 21.49 48.65
C LYS A 327 -4.49 22.13 49.66
N ASP A 328 -4.83 23.40 49.50
CA ASP A 328 -5.77 24.12 50.37
C ASP A 328 -7.21 24.04 49.82
N LYS A 329 -7.94 22.98 50.18
CA LYS A 329 -9.28 22.70 49.64
C LYS A 329 -10.30 23.79 49.99
N LYS A 330 -10.18 24.41 51.17
CA LYS A 330 -11.11 25.47 51.61
C LYS A 330 -10.93 26.71 50.75
N ALA A 331 -9.69 27.19 50.62
CA ALA A 331 -9.37 28.35 49.79
C ALA A 331 -9.73 28.14 48.31
N VAL A 332 -9.60 26.91 47.79
CA VAL A 332 -10.04 26.58 46.41
C VAL A 332 -11.54 26.76 46.24
N ASN A 333 -12.34 26.29 47.19
CA ASN A 333 -13.81 26.41 47.14
C ASN A 333 -14.24 27.88 47.28
N ASP A 334 -13.61 28.64 48.18
CA ASP A 334 -13.90 30.07 48.38
C ASP A 334 -13.62 30.88 47.11
N LEU A 335 -12.50 30.60 46.42
CA LEU A 335 -12.18 31.26 45.16
C LEU A 335 -13.08 30.80 44.00
N GLU A 336 -13.57 29.56 44.03
CA GLU A 336 -14.54 29.06 43.04
C GLU A 336 -15.88 29.79 43.11
N ALA A 337 -16.38 30.07 44.32
CA ALA A 337 -17.56 30.91 44.50
C ALA A 337 -17.36 32.31 43.91
N ILE A 338 -16.21 32.93 44.16
CA ILE A 338 -15.84 34.25 43.62
C ILE A 338 -15.76 34.24 42.08
N ILE A 339 -15.14 33.21 41.48
CA ILE A 339 -15.08 33.04 40.03
C ILE A 339 -16.49 32.91 39.45
N SER A 340 -17.37 32.14 40.09
CA SER A 340 -18.76 31.97 39.65
C SER A 340 -19.51 33.31 39.66
N THR A 341 -19.39 34.08 40.74
CA THR A 341 -19.99 35.42 40.83
C THR A 341 -19.42 36.37 39.77
N PHE A 342 -18.10 36.37 39.56
CA PHE A 342 -17.47 37.22 38.53
C PHE A 342 -17.93 36.82 37.12
N LYS A 343 -18.02 35.51 36.81
CA LYS A 343 -18.52 35.02 35.52
C LYS A 343 -19.96 35.45 35.29
N SER A 344 -20.82 35.35 36.30
CA SER A 344 -22.21 35.83 36.23
C SER A 344 -22.26 37.32 35.89
N ASN A 345 -21.52 38.15 36.63
CA ASN A 345 -21.45 39.60 36.37
C ASN A 345 -20.93 39.89 34.96
N TYR A 346 -19.87 39.18 34.53
CA TYR A 346 -19.26 39.34 33.22
C TYR A 346 -20.24 39.05 32.06
N HIS A 347 -21.06 37.99 32.18
CA HIS A 347 -22.06 37.63 31.17
C HIS A 347 -23.31 38.51 31.20
N SER A 348 -23.64 39.10 32.35
CA SER A 348 -24.76 40.04 32.46
C SER A 348 -24.44 41.41 31.88
N TYR A 349 -23.16 41.81 31.89
CA TYR A 349 -22.72 43.13 31.42
C TYR A 349 -22.23 43.15 29.96
N TYR A 350 -21.63 42.05 29.48
CA TYR A 350 -21.10 41.89 28.10
C TYR A 350 -21.75 40.75 27.35
#